data_AF-A0A6C0K2N7-F1
#
_entry.id   AF-A0A6C0K2N7-F1
#
_cell.length_a   1.000
_cell.length_b   1.000
_cell.length_c   1.000
_cell.angle_alpha   90.00
_cell.angle_beta   90.00
_cell.angle_gamma   90.00
#
_symmetry.space_group_name_H-M   'P 1'
#
loop_
_entity.id
_entity.type
_entity.pdbx_description
1 polymer ?
#
loop_
_entity_poly.entity_id
_entity_poly.type
_entity_poly.pdbx_seq_one_letter_code
_entity_poly.pdbx_strand_id
1 'polypeptide(L)'
;MSHQMNIQHYCSNCGLSGHSFRQCTEPVSSYGVLVFRWVGRNSVWPQISEFCQNKKTPTGTSNLIPQVLMIQRKDSLGFMDIMRGKYKVTDPDYICKQLRGMTSVERNRLLHDDFDTIWDELWGSEYEISQKYANNRVISKEKLMELRNGIEVQGENYTLESLLRREPVLYETPEWGFPKGRRDPYEPDITCAYRELKEESGITEGSLWKILNVNPFVEQFYGSNNIHYRHTYYVAQYVGRESIDFDTENHEMAREIGNLAWKNLDEALLILRPENVEKRGIIIQLANLLRNFSPVLRTRLHGVKTQPIENNELEQEKYVFTATEDRSEQSSRPFRARARDRTRV
;
A
#
# COMPACT_ATOMS: atom_id res chain seq x y z
N MET A 1 35.41 27.02 19.87
CA MET A 1 35.16 25.58 19.67
C MET A 1 33.73 25.41 19.19
N SER A 2 33.54 25.32 17.87
CA SER A 2 32.24 25.08 17.26
C SER A 2 31.75 23.70 17.64
N HIS A 3 30.68 23.62 18.42
CA HIS A 3 29.90 22.38 18.56
C HIS A 3 29.33 22.05 17.18
N GLN A 4 29.96 21.14 16.45
CA GLN A 4 29.30 20.44 15.36
C GLN A 4 28.15 19.66 15.99
N MET A 5 26.92 20.12 15.75
CA MET A 5 25.74 19.31 16.01
C MET A 5 25.88 18.05 15.17
N ASN A 6 26.09 16.93 15.84
CA ASN A 6 26.17 15.62 15.22
C ASN A 6 24.76 15.30 14.70
N ILE A 7 24.51 15.53 13.41
CA ILE A 7 23.22 15.21 12.78
C ILE A 7 23.07 13.70 12.88
N GLN A 8 22.22 13.26 13.79
CA GLN A 8 21.97 11.84 14.01
C GLN A 8 21.26 11.31 12.75
N HIS A 9 21.99 10.52 11.95
CA HIS A 9 21.44 9.93 10.74
C HIS A 9 20.50 8.78 11.10
N TYR A 10 19.22 8.93 10.75
CA TYR A 10 18.21 7.89 10.88
C TYR A 10 18.02 7.14 9.56
N CYS A 11 17.89 5.82 9.64
CA CYS A 11 17.62 4.97 8.48
C CYS A 11 16.17 5.17 8.01
N SER A 12 15.96 5.54 6.74
CA SER A 12 14.62 5.74 6.20
C SER A 12 13.77 4.45 6.17
N ASN A 13 14.39 3.27 6.16
CA ASN A 13 13.69 1.99 6.18
C ASN A 13 13.13 1.65 7.57
N CYS A 14 14.03 1.38 8.53
CA CYS A 14 13.63 0.90 9.85
C CYS A 14 13.39 2.04 10.85
N GLY A 15 13.95 3.23 10.64
CA GLY A 15 13.82 4.38 11.55
C GLY A 15 14.83 4.37 12.71
N LEU A 16 15.74 3.40 12.76
CA LEU A 16 16.82 3.35 13.74
C LEU A 16 18.02 4.19 13.28
N SER A 17 18.82 4.68 14.23
CA SER A 17 20.07 5.40 13.94
C SER A 17 21.26 4.44 13.84
N GLY A 18 22.37 4.93 13.28
CA GLY A 18 23.65 4.18 13.22
C GLY A 18 23.90 3.42 11.93
N HIS A 19 22.98 3.44 10.95
CA HIS A 19 23.20 2.88 9.62
C HIS A 19 22.41 3.63 8.53
N SER A 20 22.86 3.49 7.28
CA SER A 20 22.13 4.00 6.11
C SER A 20 21.11 2.97 5.60
N PHE A 21 20.16 3.42 4.76
CA PHE A 21 19.19 2.54 4.10
C PHE A 21 19.83 1.31 3.43
N ARG A 22 20.97 1.49 2.76
CA ARG A 22 21.68 0.41 2.03
C ARG A 22 22.30 -0.65 2.94
N GLN A 23 22.48 -0.34 4.23
CA GLN A 23 23.06 -1.21 5.24
C GLN A 23 21.98 -1.76 6.20
N CYS A 24 20.70 -1.48 5.93
CA CYS A 24 19.61 -1.93 6.76
C CYS A 24 19.39 -3.43 6.59
N THR A 25 19.35 -4.16 7.71
CA THR A 25 19.05 -5.61 7.74
C THR A 25 17.56 -5.91 7.86
N GLU A 26 16.75 -4.89 8.18
CA GLU A 26 15.30 -5.03 8.25
C GLU A 26 14.69 -5.15 6.84
N PRO A 27 13.55 -5.84 6.69
CA PRO A 27 12.83 -5.90 5.43
C PRO A 27 12.55 -4.50 4.88
N VAL A 28 12.60 -4.36 3.55
CA VAL A 28 12.24 -3.11 2.88
C VAL A 28 10.77 -2.84 3.14
N SER A 29 10.51 -1.74 3.85
CA SER A 29 9.21 -1.45 4.43
C SER A 29 8.41 -0.47 3.57
N SER A 30 7.11 -0.74 3.44
CA SER A 30 6.13 0.19 2.89
C SER A 30 4.89 0.26 3.76
N TYR A 31 4.24 1.41 3.74
CA TYR A 31 3.07 1.70 4.56
C TYR A 31 1.91 2.10 3.66
N GLY A 32 0.73 1.58 3.97
CA GLY A 32 -0.45 1.75 3.15
C GLY A 32 -1.75 1.73 3.95
N VAL A 33 -2.86 1.96 3.27
CA VAL A 33 -4.19 1.96 3.89
C VAL A 33 -5.10 1.00 3.12
N LEU A 34 -5.65 0.02 3.84
CA LEU A 34 -6.76 -0.80 3.38
C LEU A 34 -8.05 -0.02 3.60
N VAL A 35 -8.50 0.61 2.51
CA VAL A 35 -9.76 1.33 2.50
C VAL A 35 -10.88 0.37 2.12
N PHE A 36 -11.89 0.28 2.97
CA PHE A 36 -13.12 -0.47 2.66
C PHE A 36 -14.34 0.43 2.76
N ARG A 37 -15.44 0.02 2.14
CA ARG A 37 -16.76 0.64 2.28
C ARG A 37 -17.83 -0.42 2.43
N TRP A 38 -18.93 -0.04 3.05
CA TRP A 38 -20.13 -0.86 3.09
C TRP A 38 -21.08 -0.44 1.98
N VAL A 39 -21.52 -1.40 1.18
CA VAL A 39 -22.58 -1.20 0.19
C VAL A 39 -23.84 -1.89 0.70
N GLY A 40 -24.88 -1.10 0.96
CA GLY A 40 -26.21 -1.64 1.25
C GLY A 40 -26.91 -2.10 -0.03
N ARG A 41 -27.98 -2.89 0.11
CA ARG A 41 -28.88 -3.19 -1.02
C ARG A 41 -29.69 -1.97 -1.48
N ASN A 42 -29.88 -1.00 -0.59
CA ASN A 42 -30.62 0.23 -0.85
C ASN A 42 -29.65 1.42 -0.98
N SER A 43 -30.05 2.44 -1.74
CA SER A 43 -29.24 3.63 -2.05
C SER A 43 -28.88 4.50 -0.84
N VAL A 44 -29.61 4.38 0.27
CA VAL A 44 -29.32 5.04 1.53
C VAL A 44 -28.84 3.97 2.50
N TRP A 45 -27.63 4.14 3.04
CA TRP A 45 -27.08 3.27 4.07
C TRP A 45 -27.24 3.90 5.47
N PRO A 46 -28.32 3.59 6.20
CA PRO A 46 -28.54 4.12 7.53
C PRO A 46 -27.84 3.23 8.57
N GLN A 47 -26.52 3.35 8.65
CA GLN A 47 -25.62 2.55 9.50
C GLN A 47 -26.15 2.35 10.93
N ILE A 48 -26.59 3.44 11.60
CA ILE A 48 -27.17 3.37 12.96
C ILE A 48 -28.42 2.50 12.97
N SER A 49 -29.30 2.67 11.99
CA SER A 49 -30.54 1.92 11.95
C SER A 49 -30.29 0.43 11.66
N GLU A 50 -29.33 0.07 10.78
CA GLU A 50 -28.97 -1.33 10.53
C GLU A 50 -28.34 -1.97 11.78
N PHE A 51 -27.43 -1.26 12.46
CA PHE A 51 -26.86 -1.68 13.75
C PHE A 51 -27.94 -1.90 14.82
N CYS A 52 -28.96 -1.05 14.87
CA CYS A 52 -30.01 -1.12 15.88
C CYS A 52 -31.20 -2.03 15.50
N GLN A 53 -31.39 -2.35 14.22
CA GLN A 53 -32.55 -3.09 13.73
C GLN A 53 -32.42 -4.60 13.94
N ASN A 54 -31.23 -5.17 13.76
CA ASN A 54 -31.09 -6.62 13.77
C ASN A 54 -30.47 -7.16 15.07
N LYS A 55 -31.33 -7.56 16.02
CA LYS A 55 -30.91 -8.21 17.27
C LYS A 55 -30.29 -9.60 17.08
N LYS A 56 -30.36 -10.20 15.88
CA LYS A 56 -29.82 -11.55 15.60
C LYS A 56 -28.37 -11.54 15.11
N THR A 57 -27.83 -10.38 14.71
CA THR A 57 -26.46 -10.28 14.21
C THR A 57 -25.64 -9.41 15.15
N PRO A 58 -24.49 -9.89 15.65
CA PRO A 58 -23.70 -9.14 16.66
C PRO A 58 -23.23 -7.77 16.17
N THR A 59 -23.10 -7.64 14.84
CA THR A 59 -22.57 -6.45 14.18
C THR A 59 -23.61 -5.68 13.40
N GLY A 60 -24.87 -6.12 13.27
CA GLY A 60 -25.85 -5.42 12.41
C GLY A 60 -25.46 -5.22 10.94
N THR A 61 -24.38 -5.86 10.44
CA THR A 61 -23.86 -5.70 9.08
C THR A 61 -24.35 -6.77 8.10
N SER A 62 -25.31 -7.60 8.49
CA SER A 62 -25.75 -8.78 7.73
C SER A 62 -26.32 -8.47 6.34
N ASN A 63 -26.82 -7.26 6.12
CA ASN A 63 -27.38 -6.82 4.83
C ASN A 63 -26.40 -6.00 4.00
N LEU A 64 -25.16 -5.85 4.48
CA LEU A 64 -24.14 -5.03 3.86
C LEU A 64 -23.11 -5.91 3.17
N ILE A 65 -22.67 -5.46 2.00
CA ILE A 65 -21.61 -6.10 1.25
C ILE A 65 -20.36 -5.23 1.43
N PRO A 66 -19.28 -5.76 2.03
CA PRO A 66 -18.04 -5.03 2.13
C PRO A 66 -17.34 -5.01 0.77
N GLN A 67 -16.91 -3.82 0.38
CA GLN A 67 -16.01 -3.62 -0.75
C GLN A 67 -14.68 -3.06 -0.26
N VAL A 68 -13.60 -3.48 -0.89
CA VAL A 68 -12.25 -2.95 -0.68
C VAL A 68 -11.81 -2.18 -1.91
N LEU A 69 -11.09 -1.08 -1.69
CA LEU A 69 -10.46 -0.35 -2.78
C LEU A 69 -9.22 -1.12 -3.24
N MET A 70 -9.23 -1.50 -4.51
CA MET A 70 -8.10 -2.12 -5.19
C MET A 70 -7.49 -1.10 -6.15
N ILE A 71 -6.16 -1.04 -6.19
CA ILE A 71 -5.42 -0.26 -7.18
C ILE A 71 -4.68 -1.19 -8.12
N GLN A 72 -4.59 -0.79 -9.38
CA GLN A 72 -3.85 -1.47 -10.42
C GLN A 72 -2.61 -0.68 -10.75
N ARG A 73 -1.45 -1.35 -10.83
CA ARG A 73 -0.23 -0.72 -11.33
C ARG A 73 -0.40 -0.35 -12.81
N LYS A 74 0.17 0.78 -13.21
CA LYS A 74 0.26 1.15 -14.63
C LYS A 74 1.11 0.16 -15.42
N ASP A 75 2.25 -0.20 -14.84
CA ASP A 75 3.24 -1.10 -15.44
C ASP A 75 3.57 -2.26 -14.48
N SER A 76 3.69 -3.46 -15.04
CA SER A 76 3.97 -4.66 -14.28
C SER A 76 5.35 -4.63 -13.64
N LEU A 77 5.51 -5.35 -12.52
CA LEU A 77 6.80 -5.43 -11.83
C LEU A 77 7.88 -6.01 -12.74
N GLY A 78 7.52 -7.03 -13.52
CA GLY A 78 8.43 -7.65 -14.49
C GLY A 78 8.89 -6.66 -15.56
N PHE A 79 7.95 -5.92 -16.17
CA PHE A 79 8.25 -4.92 -17.20
C PHE A 79 9.19 -3.84 -16.65
N MET A 80 8.89 -3.32 -15.47
CA MET A 80 9.73 -2.32 -14.81
C MET A 80 11.13 -2.84 -14.45
N ASP A 81 11.27 -4.10 -14.02
CA ASP A 81 12.58 -4.67 -13.69
C ASP A 81 13.46 -4.89 -14.93
N ILE A 82 12.85 -5.29 -16.06
CA ILE A 82 13.54 -5.36 -17.35
C ILE A 82 13.93 -3.94 -17.83
N MET A 83 13.00 -2.99 -17.84
CA MET A 83 13.30 -1.63 -18.30
C MET A 83 14.31 -0.89 -17.42
N ARG A 84 14.44 -1.24 -16.13
CA ARG A 84 15.48 -0.70 -15.23
C ARG A 84 16.83 -1.43 -15.35
N GLY A 85 16.93 -2.51 -16.11
CA GLY A 85 18.15 -3.30 -16.25
C GLY A 85 18.53 -4.10 -15.00
N LYS A 86 17.57 -4.41 -14.11
CA LYS A 86 17.79 -5.12 -12.82
C LYS A 86 17.82 -6.64 -12.97
N TYR A 87 18.51 -7.12 -13.98
CA TYR A 87 18.70 -8.53 -14.26
C TYR A 87 20.11 -8.77 -14.80
N LYS A 88 20.54 -10.02 -14.77
CA LYS A 88 21.74 -10.46 -15.47
C LYS A 88 21.31 -11.02 -16.80
N VAL A 89 21.92 -10.52 -17.88
CA VAL A 89 21.64 -11.02 -19.23
C VAL A 89 21.94 -12.50 -19.36
N THR A 90 22.83 -13.04 -18.52
CA THR A 90 23.23 -14.45 -18.44
C THR A 90 22.36 -15.34 -17.54
N ASP A 91 21.24 -14.82 -17.05
CA ASP A 91 20.30 -15.55 -16.18
C ASP A 91 18.93 -15.66 -16.88
N PRO A 92 18.78 -16.60 -17.84
CA PRO A 92 17.56 -16.73 -18.63
C PRO A 92 16.36 -17.11 -17.77
N ASP A 93 16.56 -17.86 -16.68
CA ASP A 93 15.46 -18.30 -15.80
C ASP A 93 14.87 -17.12 -15.02
N TYR A 94 15.72 -16.21 -14.51
CA TYR A 94 15.23 -14.97 -13.89
C TYR A 94 14.47 -14.11 -14.90
N ILE A 95 15.01 -13.96 -16.11
CA ILE A 95 14.37 -13.17 -17.17
C ILE A 95 13.00 -13.76 -17.53
N CYS A 96 12.93 -15.08 -17.76
CA CYS A 96 11.67 -15.80 -18.00
C CYS A 96 10.66 -15.57 -16.87
N LYS A 97 11.09 -15.59 -15.60
CA LYS A 97 10.23 -15.26 -14.46
C LYS A 97 9.66 -13.84 -14.53
N GLN A 98 10.46 -12.84 -14.94
CA GLN A 98 9.95 -11.47 -15.11
C GLN A 98 9.00 -11.37 -16.30
N LEU A 99 9.36 -11.95 -17.46
CA LEU A 99 8.53 -11.96 -18.67
C LEU A 99 7.17 -12.63 -18.42
N ARG A 100 7.14 -13.72 -17.65
CA ARG A 100 5.90 -14.41 -17.23
C ARG A 100 4.92 -13.47 -16.53
N GLY A 101 5.42 -12.54 -15.72
CA GLY A 101 4.64 -11.56 -14.98
C GLY A 101 4.13 -10.36 -15.79
N MET A 102 4.47 -10.26 -17.07
CA MET A 102 4.06 -9.14 -17.94
C MET A 102 2.77 -9.41 -18.69
N THR A 103 2.12 -8.33 -19.13
CA THR A 103 0.97 -8.38 -20.04
C THR A 103 1.41 -8.64 -21.48
N SER A 104 0.48 -9.04 -22.35
CA SER A 104 0.75 -9.17 -23.79
C SER A 104 1.21 -7.85 -24.41
N VAL A 105 0.63 -6.72 -23.98
CA VAL A 105 0.99 -5.38 -24.44
C VAL A 105 2.44 -5.08 -24.09
N GLU A 106 2.83 -5.22 -22.82
CA GLU A 106 4.20 -4.98 -22.36
C GLU A 106 5.23 -5.85 -23.07
N ARG A 107 4.92 -7.14 -23.30
CA ARG A 107 5.78 -8.06 -24.05
C ARG A 107 5.99 -7.59 -25.49
N ASN A 108 4.92 -7.16 -26.16
CA ASN A 108 5.01 -6.64 -27.53
C ASN A 108 5.84 -5.36 -27.60
N ARG A 109 5.70 -4.45 -26.62
CA ARG A 109 6.51 -3.24 -26.50
C ARG A 109 7.99 -3.56 -26.35
N LEU A 110 8.33 -4.51 -25.47
CA LEU A 110 9.72 -4.97 -25.30
C LEU A 110 10.33 -5.57 -26.57
N LEU A 111 9.53 -6.13 -27.47
CA LEU A 111 10.01 -6.67 -28.74
C LEU A 111 10.20 -5.61 -29.81
N HIS A 112 9.25 -4.70 -29.97
CA HIS A 112 9.12 -3.89 -31.17
C HIS A 112 9.37 -2.40 -30.97
N ASP A 113 9.10 -1.85 -29.79
CA ASP A 113 9.24 -0.41 -29.55
C ASP A 113 10.72 -0.03 -29.41
N ASP A 114 11.05 1.22 -29.73
CA ASP A 114 12.38 1.76 -29.44
C ASP A 114 12.58 1.94 -27.93
N PHE A 115 13.78 1.61 -27.44
CA PHE A 115 14.09 1.67 -26.02
C PHE A 115 13.90 3.08 -25.44
N ASP A 116 14.32 4.12 -26.17
CA ASP A 116 14.26 5.49 -25.68
C ASP A 116 12.80 5.98 -25.62
N THR A 117 11.94 5.54 -26.54
CA THR A 117 10.49 5.79 -26.47
C THR A 117 9.87 5.18 -25.21
N ILE A 118 10.15 3.89 -24.93
CA ILE A 118 9.63 3.25 -23.70
C ILE A 118 10.16 3.97 -22.46
N TRP A 119 11.45 4.30 -22.44
CA TRP A 119 12.09 4.96 -21.30
C TRP A 119 11.48 6.33 -21.00
N ASP A 120 11.30 7.16 -22.03
CA ASP A 120 10.78 8.52 -21.88
C ASP A 120 9.29 8.50 -21.46
N GLU A 121 8.51 7.49 -21.86
CA GLU A 121 7.14 7.30 -21.34
C GLU A 121 7.08 6.88 -19.87
N LEU A 122 8.04 6.07 -19.42
CA LEU A 122 8.09 5.56 -18.04
C LEU A 122 8.57 6.61 -17.02
N TRP A 123 9.52 7.46 -17.41
CA TRP A 123 10.19 8.40 -16.50
C TRP A 123 10.11 9.86 -16.91
N GLY A 124 9.52 10.17 -18.07
CA GLY A 124 9.47 11.51 -18.63
C GLY A 124 10.77 11.94 -19.29
N SER A 125 10.68 12.98 -20.13
CA SER A 125 11.82 13.64 -20.78
C SER A 125 12.53 14.66 -19.88
N GLU A 126 12.11 14.80 -18.61
CA GLU A 126 12.67 15.81 -17.71
C GLU A 126 14.16 15.57 -17.45
N TYR A 127 14.94 16.55 -17.90
CA TYR A 127 16.40 16.60 -17.92
C TYR A 127 17.06 16.32 -16.55
N GLU A 128 16.34 16.52 -15.44
CA GLU A 128 16.85 16.28 -14.08
C GLU A 128 16.76 14.81 -13.62
N ILE A 129 15.75 14.06 -14.08
CA ILE A 129 15.61 12.61 -13.82
C ILE A 129 16.62 11.85 -14.70
N SER A 130 16.82 12.31 -15.93
CA SER A 130 17.72 11.68 -16.89
C SER A 130 19.18 11.67 -16.39
N GLN A 131 19.64 12.67 -15.64
CA GLN A 131 21.01 12.71 -15.09
C GLN A 131 21.20 11.77 -13.89
N LYS A 132 20.22 11.65 -12.99
CA LYS A 132 20.31 10.73 -11.82
C LYS A 132 20.32 9.26 -12.25
N TYR A 133 19.71 8.95 -13.39
CA TYR A 133 19.61 7.59 -13.92
C TYR A 133 20.38 7.39 -15.23
N ALA A 134 21.20 8.34 -15.68
CA ALA A 134 21.88 8.29 -16.98
C ALA A 134 22.68 7.00 -17.18
N ASN A 135 23.50 6.64 -16.19
CA ASN A 135 24.26 5.40 -16.23
C ASN A 135 23.34 4.16 -16.22
N ASN A 136 22.25 4.20 -15.47
CA ASN A 136 21.28 3.10 -15.44
C ASN A 136 20.53 2.96 -16.77
N ARG A 137 20.26 4.08 -17.47
CA ARG A 137 19.64 4.11 -18.79
C ARG A 137 20.55 3.45 -19.82
N VAL A 138 21.82 3.84 -19.88
CA VAL A 138 22.80 3.27 -20.82
C VAL A 138 22.95 1.77 -20.61
N ILE A 139 23.17 1.35 -19.36
CA ILE A 139 23.31 -0.08 -19.02
C ILE A 139 22.04 -0.86 -19.37
N SER A 140 20.86 -0.30 -19.09
CA SER A 140 19.59 -0.97 -19.40
C SER A 140 19.37 -1.11 -20.90
N LYS A 141 19.71 -0.07 -21.68
CA LYS A 141 19.62 -0.06 -23.14
C LYS A 141 20.51 -1.14 -23.75
N GLU A 142 21.77 -1.22 -23.30
CA GLU A 142 22.73 -2.24 -23.74
C GLU A 142 22.20 -3.64 -23.44
N LYS A 143 21.74 -3.91 -22.22
CA LYS A 143 21.19 -5.23 -21.84
C LYS A 143 19.97 -5.62 -22.66
N LEU A 144 19.04 -4.70 -22.92
CA LEU A 144 17.86 -5.02 -23.73
C LEU A 144 18.27 -5.27 -25.19
N MET A 145 19.22 -4.50 -25.71
CA MET A 145 19.76 -4.70 -27.06
C MET A 145 20.46 -6.04 -27.21
N GLU A 146 21.28 -6.44 -26.23
CA GLU A 146 21.89 -7.76 -26.16
C GLU A 146 20.84 -8.88 -26.17
N LEU A 147 19.80 -8.76 -25.33
CA LEU A 147 18.71 -9.75 -25.32
C LEU A 147 17.98 -9.82 -26.65
N ARG A 148 17.72 -8.69 -27.32
CA ARG A 148 17.07 -8.68 -28.64
C ARG A 148 17.94 -9.34 -29.70
N ASN A 149 19.24 -9.05 -29.71
CA ASN A 149 20.18 -9.57 -30.71
C ASN A 149 20.52 -11.06 -30.49
N GLY A 150 20.46 -11.53 -29.25
CA GLY A 150 20.77 -12.90 -28.86
C GLY A 150 22.06 -13.01 -28.07
N ILE A 151 22.06 -13.92 -27.10
CA ILE A 151 23.15 -14.10 -26.14
C ILE A 151 23.47 -15.59 -26.06
N GLU A 152 24.76 -15.92 -26.12
CA GLU A 152 25.25 -17.26 -25.92
C GLU A 152 25.70 -17.46 -24.47
N VAL A 153 25.06 -18.39 -23.77
CA VAL A 153 25.37 -18.74 -22.39
C VAL A 153 25.46 -20.26 -22.28
N GLN A 154 26.61 -20.75 -21.83
CA GLN A 154 26.84 -22.19 -21.63
C GLN A 154 26.58 -23.05 -22.89
N GLY A 155 26.78 -22.47 -24.09
CA GLY A 155 26.58 -23.15 -25.37
C GLY A 155 25.13 -23.13 -25.89
N GLU A 156 24.20 -22.50 -25.16
CA GLU A 156 22.86 -22.21 -25.65
C GLU A 156 22.74 -20.74 -26.06
N ASN A 157 22.11 -20.49 -27.21
CA ASN A 157 21.80 -19.14 -27.67
C ASN A 157 20.31 -18.84 -27.46
N TYR A 158 20.01 -17.75 -26.77
CA TYR A 158 18.64 -17.26 -26.63
C TYR A 158 18.53 -15.77 -26.97
N THR A 159 17.39 -15.44 -27.59
CA THR A 159 16.92 -14.07 -27.81
C THR A 159 15.72 -13.77 -26.91
N LEU A 160 15.39 -12.50 -26.73
CA LEU A 160 14.17 -12.04 -26.05
C LEU A 160 12.93 -12.72 -26.63
N GLU A 161 12.86 -12.83 -27.95
CA GLU A 161 11.76 -13.49 -28.64
C GLU A 161 11.67 -14.98 -28.30
N SER A 162 12.80 -15.69 -28.28
CA SER A 162 12.82 -17.11 -27.89
C SER A 162 12.41 -17.33 -26.43
N LEU A 163 12.81 -16.44 -25.52
CA LEU A 163 12.42 -16.49 -24.11
C LEU A 163 10.93 -16.22 -23.93
N LEU A 164 10.37 -15.28 -24.68
CA LEU A 164 8.94 -14.99 -24.66
C LEU A 164 8.10 -16.17 -25.18
N ARG A 165 8.56 -16.88 -26.22
CA ARG A 165 7.88 -18.08 -26.73
C ARG A 165 7.82 -19.23 -25.72
N ARG A 166 8.78 -19.30 -24.79
CA ARG A 166 8.80 -20.31 -23.71
C ARG A 166 7.76 -20.04 -22.62
N GLU A 167 7.27 -18.80 -22.52
CA GLU A 167 6.46 -18.35 -21.39
C GLU A 167 5.02 -18.03 -21.80
N PRO A 168 3.99 -18.65 -21.20
CA PRO A 168 2.61 -18.33 -21.52
C PRO A 168 2.27 -16.89 -21.12
N VAL A 169 1.37 -16.25 -21.85
CA VAL A 169 0.76 -14.98 -21.43
C VAL A 169 -0.33 -15.32 -20.41
N LEU A 170 -0.12 -14.93 -19.15
CA LEU A 170 -1.04 -15.26 -18.05
C LEU A 170 -1.94 -14.09 -17.65
N TYR A 171 -1.53 -12.86 -17.95
CA TYR A 171 -2.15 -11.66 -17.40
C TYR A 171 -2.54 -10.69 -18.51
N GLU A 172 -3.82 -10.32 -18.53
CA GLU A 172 -4.33 -9.25 -19.39
C GLU A 172 -3.94 -7.88 -18.87
N THR A 173 -3.72 -7.77 -17.55
CA THR A 173 -3.45 -6.50 -16.89
C THR A 173 -2.32 -6.61 -15.86
N PRO A 174 -1.65 -5.50 -15.49
CA PRO A 174 -0.64 -5.51 -14.42
C PRO A 174 -1.21 -5.89 -13.05
N GLU A 175 -0.32 -6.04 -12.07
CA GLU A 175 -0.69 -6.44 -10.71
C GLU A 175 -1.70 -5.48 -10.07
N TRP A 176 -2.73 -6.06 -9.46
CA TRP A 176 -3.58 -5.36 -8.50
C TRP A 176 -3.02 -5.47 -7.08
N GLY A 177 -3.33 -4.49 -6.25
CA GLY A 177 -2.92 -4.42 -4.85
C GLY A 177 -3.65 -3.32 -4.08
N PHE A 178 -2.98 -2.82 -3.05
CA PHE A 178 -3.49 -1.79 -2.15
C PHE A 178 -2.57 -0.56 -2.18
N PRO A 179 -3.13 0.64 -1.94
CA PRO A 179 -2.34 1.85 -1.88
C PRO A 179 -1.25 1.75 -0.82
N LYS A 180 0.00 2.01 -1.20
CA LYS A 180 1.16 1.98 -0.30
C LYS A 180 2.38 2.62 -0.95
N GLY A 181 3.26 3.13 -0.10
CA GLY A 181 4.60 3.50 -0.53
C GLY A 181 5.59 3.59 0.60
N ARG A 182 6.69 4.28 0.33
CA ARG A 182 7.84 4.32 1.23
C ARG A 182 7.80 5.60 2.03
N ARG A 183 8.26 5.46 3.27
CA ARG A 183 8.37 6.57 4.19
C ARG A 183 9.47 7.53 3.76
N ASP A 184 9.16 8.82 3.80
CA ASP A 184 10.14 9.88 3.68
C ASP A 184 10.95 10.07 4.98
N PRO A 185 12.16 10.63 4.93
CA PRO A 185 12.92 10.90 6.15
C PRO A 185 12.08 11.66 7.19
N TYR A 186 12.05 11.14 8.42
CA TYR A 186 11.33 11.72 9.57
C TYR A 186 9.78 11.71 9.49
N GLU A 187 9.20 11.05 8.50
CA GLU A 187 7.75 10.91 8.37
C GLU A 187 7.22 9.76 9.25
N PRO A 188 6.13 9.90 10.03
CA PRO A 188 5.53 8.77 10.74
C PRO A 188 4.90 7.74 9.80
N ASP A 189 4.96 6.45 10.15
CA ASP A 189 4.46 5.34 9.33
C ASP A 189 2.99 5.50 8.87
N ILE A 190 2.12 5.93 9.78
CA ILE A 190 0.71 6.19 9.46
C ILE A 190 0.54 7.41 8.55
N THR A 191 1.36 8.45 8.72
CA THR A 191 1.33 9.65 7.86
C THR A 191 1.75 9.29 6.45
N CYS A 192 2.82 8.49 6.29
CA CYS A 192 3.23 7.91 5.01
C CYS A 192 2.07 7.15 4.37
N ALA A 193 1.40 6.27 5.10
CA ALA A 193 0.29 5.49 4.57
C ALA A 193 -0.85 6.36 3.99
N TYR A 194 -1.24 7.44 4.68
CA TYR A 194 -2.31 8.34 4.21
C TYR A 194 -1.85 9.29 3.09
N ARG A 195 -0.58 9.69 3.07
CA ARG A 195 0.00 10.44 1.95
C ARG A 195 -0.03 9.60 0.67
N GLU A 196 0.47 8.37 0.74
CA GLU A 196 0.51 7.43 -0.39
C GLU A 196 -0.91 7.08 -0.88
N LEU A 197 -1.88 6.92 0.04
CA LEU A 197 -3.29 6.75 -0.33
C LEU A 197 -3.80 7.94 -1.16
N LYS A 198 -3.46 9.17 -0.76
CA LYS A 198 -3.88 10.37 -1.47
C LYS A 198 -3.23 10.45 -2.86
N GLU A 199 -1.94 10.18 -2.96
CA GLU A 199 -1.18 10.19 -4.22
C GLU A 199 -1.73 9.13 -5.21
N GLU A 200 -1.96 7.90 -4.75
CA GLU A 200 -2.37 6.79 -5.61
C GLU A 200 -3.90 6.71 -5.86
N SER A 201 -4.74 7.36 -5.04
CA SER A 201 -6.19 7.23 -5.15
C SER A 201 -7.00 8.53 -5.04
N GLY A 202 -6.37 9.68 -4.78
CA GLY A 202 -7.04 10.95 -4.56
C GLY A 202 -7.86 11.04 -3.26
N ILE A 203 -7.93 9.97 -2.47
CA ILE A 203 -8.76 9.94 -1.27
C ILE A 203 -8.10 10.79 -0.18
N THR A 204 -8.87 11.73 0.35
CA THR A 204 -8.42 12.59 1.45
C THR A 204 -8.89 12.05 2.80
N GLU A 205 -8.13 12.35 3.86
CA GLU A 205 -8.46 11.90 5.23
C GLU A 205 -9.86 12.34 5.70
N GLY A 206 -10.37 13.47 5.22
CA GLY A 206 -11.71 13.96 5.58
C GLY A 206 -12.85 13.06 5.08
N SER A 207 -12.58 12.21 4.09
CA SER A 207 -13.53 11.23 3.55
C SER A 207 -13.42 9.85 4.21
N LEU A 208 -12.64 9.72 5.28
CA LEU A 208 -12.31 8.47 5.93
C LEU A 208 -12.65 8.47 7.42
N TRP A 209 -13.11 7.32 7.91
CA TRP A 209 -13.06 7.00 9.34
C TRP A 209 -11.94 6.00 9.60
N LYS A 210 -10.97 6.41 10.42
CA LYS A 210 -9.83 5.58 10.78
C LYS A 210 -10.25 4.53 11.81
N ILE A 211 -9.84 3.28 11.61
CA ILE A 211 -10.04 2.21 12.60
C ILE A 211 -8.75 2.05 13.40
N LEU A 212 -8.80 2.45 14.66
CA LEU A 212 -7.60 2.54 15.51
C LEU A 212 -7.51 1.42 16.56
N ASN A 213 -8.59 0.68 16.77
CA ASN A 213 -8.68 -0.40 17.74
C ASN A 213 -8.34 -1.77 17.14
N VAL A 214 -7.57 -1.77 16.05
CA VAL A 214 -7.05 -2.97 15.37
C VAL A 214 -5.57 -2.75 15.10
N ASN A 215 -4.78 -3.81 15.22
CA ASN A 215 -3.41 -3.76 14.76
C ASN A 215 -3.40 -3.67 13.22
N PRO A 216 -2.47 -2.89 12.63
CA PRO A 216 -2.28 -2.89 11.18
C PRO A 216 -2.00 -4.30 10.67
N PHE A 217 -2.52 -4.62 9.49
CA PHE A 217 -2.25 -5.91 8.85
C PHE A 217 -0.87 -5.87 8.20
N VAL A 218 -0.12 -6.96 8.33
CA VAL A 218 1.26 -7.03 7.83
C VAL A 218 1.38 -8.19 6.84
N GLU A 219 1.92 -7.91 5.66
CA GLU A 219 2.44 -8.93 4.76
C GLU A 219 3.97 -8.84 4.72
N GLN A 220 4.63 -10.00 4.69
CA GLN A 220 6.08 -10.10 4.65
C GLN A 220 6.47 -11.26 3.73
N PHE A 221 7.25 -10.96 2.69
CA PHE A 221 7.56 -11.92 1.63
C PHE A 221 8.91 -11.60 0.95
N TYR A 222 9.44 -12.56 0.20
CA TYR A 222 10.60 -12.34 -0.66
C TYR A 222 10.14 -12.01 -2.08
N GLY A 223 10.61 -10.88 -2.61
CA GLY A 223 10.34 -10.50 -4.00
C GLY A 223 11.07 -11.40 -4.99
N SER A 224 10.74 -11.26 -6.28
CA SER A 224 11.41 -12.00 -7.35
C SER A 224 12.93 -11.78 -7.38
N ASN A 225 13.37 -10.62 -6.92
CA ASN A 225 14.76 -10.18 -6.74
C ASN A 225 15.44 -10.66 -5.44
N ASN A 226 14.79 -11.57 -4.69
CA ASN A 226 15.27 -12.10 -3.42
C ASN A 226 15.44 -11.05 -2.29
N ILE A 227 14.84 -9.87 -2.45
CA ILE A 227 14.77 -8.86 -1.40
C ILE A 227 13.60 -9.17 -0.48
N HIS A 228 13.83 -9.05 0.82
CA HIS A 228 12.81 -9.22 1.83
C HIS A 228 11.98 -7.94 1.95
N TYR A 229 10.67 -8.03 1.74
CA TYR A 229 9.73 -6.92 1.81
C TYR A 229 8.77 -7.10 2.98
N ARG A 230 8.36 -5.97 3.57
CA ARG A 230 7.30 -5.90 4.57
C ARG A 230 6.36 -4.76 4.21
N HIS A 231 5.08 -5.04 4.05
CA HIS A 231 4.07 -3.98 3.91
C HIS A 231 3.14 -3.99 5.11
N THR A 232 2.91 -2.80 5.67
CA THR A 232 2.04 -2.59 6.83
C THR A 232 0.84 -1.76 6.40
N TYR A 233 -0.36 -2.28 6.63
CA TYR A 233 -1.61 -1.69 6.20
C TYR A 233 -2.49 -1.26 7.38
N TYR A 234 -2.73 0.03 7.49
CA TYR A 234 -3.76 0.58 8.38
C TYR A 234 -5.14 0.37 7.78
N VAL A 235 -6.20 0.33 8.58
CA VAL A 235 -7.57 0.10 8.10
C VAL A 235 -8.40 1.37 8.22
N ALA A 236 -9.10 1.74 7.16
CA ALA A 236 -10.00 2.89 7.15
C ALA A 236 -11.30 2.57 6.41
N GLN A 237 -12.40 3.11 6.92
CA GLN A 237 -13.68 3.07 6.24
C GLN A 237 -13.86 4.33 5.38
N TYR A 238 -14.17 4.16 4.11
CA TYR A 238 -14.60 5.26 3.26
C TYR A 238 -16.03 5.68 3.61
N VAL A 239 -16.20 6.98 3.88
CA VAL A 239 -17.47 7.63 4.22
C VAL A 239 -17.75 8.85 3.34
N GLY A 240 -16.89 9.10 2.36
CA GLY A 240 -17.13 10.08 1.32
C GLY A 240 -18.34 9.72 0.46
N ARG A 241 -18.85 10.73 -0.25
CA ARG A 241 -19.99 10.59 -1.17
C ARG A 241 -19.57 10.59 -2.64
N GLU A 242 -18.30 10.88 -2.89
CA GLU A 242 -17.74 11.01 -4.22
C GLU A 242 -17.44 9.62 -4.79
N SER A 243 -17.51 9.51 -6.11
CA SER A 243 -16.98 8.33 -6.78
C SER A 243 -15.45 8.40 -6.75
N ILE A 244 -14.83 7.25 -6.50
CA ILE A 244 -13.37 7.12 -6.55
C ILE A 244 -13.07 6.35 -7.83
N ASP A 245 -12.60 7.08 -8.82
CA ASP A 245 -12.29 6.60 -10.15
C ASP A 245 -10.88 7.05 -10.53
N PHE A 246 -10.31 6.40 -11.54
CA PHE A 246 -9.01 6.80 -12.07
C PHE A 246 -9.11 8.18 -12.75
N ASP A 247 -8.22 9.08 -12.36
CA ASP A 247 -8.13 10.44 -12.89
C ASP A 247 -6.84 10.61 -13.69
N THR A 248 -6.96 10.75 -15.00
CA THR A 248 -5.83 10.96 -15.92
C THR A 248 -5.19 12.33 -15.77
N GLU A 249 -5.92 13.33 -15.27
CA GLU A 249 -5.41 14.69 -15.06
C GLU A 249 -4.62 14.81 -13.76
N ASN A 250 -4.81 13.85 -12.84
CA ASN A 250 -3.98 13.75 -11.65
C ASN A 250 -2.63 13.11 -12.00
N HIS A 251 -1.62 13.96 -12.22
CA HIS A 251 -0.27 13.54 -12.58
C HIS A 251 0.39 12.59 -11.57
N GLU A 252 0.11 12.72 -10.26
CA GLU A 252 0.67 11.83 -9.23
C GLU A 252 0.10 10.41 -9.42
N MET A 253 -1.21 10.31 -9.58
CA MET A 253 -1.91 9.04 -9.80
C MET A 253 -1.52 8.41 -11.15
N ALA A 254 -1.61 9.16 -12.24
CA ALA A 254 -1.38 8.68 -13.61
C ALA A 254 0.07 8.24 -13.88
N ARG A 255 0.99 8.56 -12.97
CA ARG A 255 2.38 8.12 -13.04
C ARG A 255 2.56 6.64 -12.67
N GLU A 256 1.84 6.17 -11.66
CA GLU A 256 2.07 4.83 -11.08
C GLU A 256 0.87 3.90 -11.17
N ILE A 257 -0.33 4.46 -11.26
CA ILE A 257 -1.60 3.75 -11.23
C ILE A 257 -2.19 3.69 -12.64
N GLY A 258 -2.64 2.49 -13.03
CA GLY A 258 -3.32 2.26 -14.29
C GLY A 258 -4.84 2.27 -14.14
N ASN A 259 -5.35 1.90 -12.95
CA ASN A 259 -6.79 1.86 -12.67
C ASN A 259 -7.08 1.76 -11.17
N LEU A 260 -8.32 2.11 -10.78
CA LEU A 260 -8.88 1.90 -9.45
C LEU A 260 -10.21 1.17 -9.55
N ALA A 261 -10.48 0.30 -8.58
CA ALA A 261 -11.78 -0.36 -8.51
C ALA A 261 -12.17 -0.73 -7.09
N TRP A 262 -13.44 -0.49 -6.77
CA TRP A 262 -14.08 -1.13 -5.63
C TRP A 262 -14.42 -2.57 -5.99
N LYS A 263 -13.95 -3.51 -5.16
CA LYS A 263 -14.20 -4.95 -5.34
C LYS A 263 -14.79 -5.55 -4.09
N ASN A 264 -15.74 -6.46 -4.25
CA ASN A 264 -16.15 -7.30 -3.14
C ASN A 264 -14.96 -8.18 -2.73
N LEU A 265 -14.94 -8.66 -1.48
CA LEU A 265 -13.76 -9.37 -0.95
C LEU A 265 -13.39 -10.63 -1.76
N ASP A 266 -14.37 -11.37 -2.27
CA ASP A 266 -14.12 -12.55 -3.12
C ASP A 266 -13.53 -12.14 -4.50
N GLU A 267 -14.04 -11.07 -5.09
CA GLU A 267 -13.51 -10.53 -6.35
C GLU A 267 -12.08 -10.00 -6.18
N ALA A 268 -11.81 -9.35 -5.03
CA ALA A 268 -10.48 -8.90 -4.67
C ALA A 268 -9.51 -10.07 -4.52
N LEU A 269 -9.94 -11.20 -3.95
CA LEU A 269 -9.14 -12.43 -3.92
C LEU A 269 -8.88 -13.00 -5.32
N LEU A 270 -9.85 -12.95 -6.22
CA LEU A 270 -9.70 -13.51 -7.57
C LEU A 270 -8.81 -12.67 -8.48
N ILE A 271 -8.82 -11.33 -8.33
CA ILE A 271 -8.03 -10.43 -9.16
C ILE A 271 -6.55 -10.33 -8.72
N LEU A 272 -6.26 -10.65 -7.45
CA LEU A 272 -4.89 -10.74 -6.96
C LEU A 272 -4.19 -11.94 -7.59
N ARG A 273 -2.95 -11.73 -8.05
CA ARG A 273 -2.14 -12.81 -8.62
C ARG A 273 -2.01 -14.01 -7.64
N PRO A 274 -2.18 -15.26 -8.10
CA PRO A 274 -2.26 -16.43 -7.23
C PRO A 274 -1.04 -16.63 -6.33
N GLU A 275 0.14 -16.26 -6.80
CA GLU A 275 1.42 -16.35 -6.08
C GLU A 275 1.56 -15.37 -4.91
N ASN A 276 0.73 -14.32 -4.84
CA ASN A 276 0.76 -13.32 -3.77
C ASN A 276 -0.02 -13.81 -2.53
N VAL A 277 0.43 -14.92 -1.94
CA VAL A 277 -0.29 -15.63 -0.87
C VAL A 277 -0.49 -14.74 0.36
N GLU A 278 0.52 -13.97 0.74
CA GLU A 278 0.48 -13.06 1.90
C GLU A 278 -0.55 -11.95 1.69
N LYS A 279 -0.59 -11.37 0.48
CA LYS A 279 -1.55 -10.32 0.11
C LYS A 279 -2.98 -10.82 0.10
N ARG A 280 -3.19 -12.04 -0.39
CA ARG A 280 -4.49 -12.72 -0.31
C ARG A 280 -4.88 -12.94 1.16
N GLY A 281 -3.91 -13.25 2.02
CA GLY A 281 -4.07 -13.32 3.47
C GLY A 281 -4.57 -12.01 4.10
N ILE A 282 -4.16 -10.85 3.58
CA ILE A 282 -4.65 -9.53 4.04
C ILE A 282 -6.15 -9.37 3.79
N ILE A 283 -6.67 -9.79 2.63
CA ILE A 283 -8.11 -9.76 2.36
C ILE A 283 -8.88 -10.70 3.29
N ILE A 284 -8.35 -11.89 3.58
CA ILE A 284 -8.98 -12.84 4.51
C ILE A 284 -9.02 -12.25 5.93
N GLN A 285 -7.95 -11.60 6.37
CA GLN A 285 -7.92 -10.88 7.65
C GLN A 285 -8.97 -9.77 7.69
N LEU A 286 -9.09 -8.97 6.62
CA LEU A 286 -10.12 -7.94 6.51
C LEU A 286 -11.53 -8.55 6.57
N ALA A 287 -11.78 -9.65 5.84
CA ALA A 287 -13.07 -10.35 5.86
C ALA A 287 -13.45 -10.82 7.27
N ASN A 288 -12.49 -11.38 8.01
CA ASN A 288 -12.68 -11.83 9.38
C ASN A 288 -12.94 -10.67 10.34
N LEU A 289 -12.22 -9.56 10.18
CA LEU A 289 -12.44 -8.33 10.94
C LEU A 289 -13.88 -7.84 10.73
N LEU A 290 -14.28 -7.63 9.47
CA LEU A 290 -15.58 -7.05 9.12
C LEU A 290 -16.77 -7.96 9.48
N ARG A 291 -16.54 -9.27 9.63
CA ARG A 291 -17.57 -10.23 10.08
C ARG A 291 -17.80 -10.20 11.58
N ASN A 292 -16.74 -10.08 12.37
CA ASN A 292 -16.77 -10.36 13.81
C ASN A 292 -16.60 -9.13 14.69
N PHE A 293 -16.25 -7.98 14.10
CA PHE A 293 -15.85 -6.80 14.85
C PHE A 293 -16.68 -5.59 14.45
N SER A 294 -17.18 -4.85 15.45
CA SER A 294 -17.70 -3.51 15.25
C SER A 294 -16.57 -2.52 15.51
N PRO A 295 -15.97 -1.92 14.47
CA PRO A 295 -14.88 -0.98 14.67
C PRO A 295 -15.35 0.26 15.42
N VAL A 296 -14.50 0.77 16.32
CA VAL A 296 -14.74 2.08 16.94
C VAL A 296 -14.21 3.11 15.95
N LEU A 297 -15.13 3.89 15.38
CA LEU A 297 -14.85 4.85 14.34
C LEU A 297 -14.57 6.21 15.00
N ARG A 298 -13.42 6.83 14.69
CA ARG A 298 -13.07 8.16 15.19
C ARG A 298 -12.80 9.12 14.04
N THR A 299 -13.29 10.35 14.19
CA THR A 299 -13.04 11.48 13.29
C THR A 299 -11.71 12.19 13.59
N ARG A 300 -11.18 12.04 14.81
CA ARG A 300 -9.90 12.63 15.24
C ARG A 300 -8.99 11.58 15.89
N LEU A 301 -7.70 11.67 15.55
CA LEU A 301 -6.63 10.94 16.23
C LEU A 301 -6.30 11.65 17.54
N HIS A 302 -6.57 11.01 18.66
CA HIS A 302 -5.95 11.39 19.94
C HIS A 302 -4.87 10.35 20.24
N GLY A 303 -3.64 10.62 19.78
CA GLY A 303 -2.47 9.90 20.27
C GLY A 303 -2.07 10.55 21.59
N VAL A 304 -2.27 9.86 22.71
CA VAL A 304 -1.55 10.24 23.93
C VAL A 304 -0.14 9.71 23.76
N LYS A 305 0.87 10.60 23.77
CA LYS A 305 2.26 10.17 23.89
C LYS A 305 2.33 9.35 25.18
N THR A 306 2.66 8.07 25.09
CA THR A 306 3.09 7.33 26.27
C THR A 306 4.27 8.10 26.85
N GLN A 307 4.15 8.56 28.10
CA GLN A 307 5.34 9.05 28.80
C GLN A 307 6.38 7.94 28.73
N PRO A 308 7.65 8.26 28.42
CA PRO A 308 8.69 7.25 28.39
C PRO A 308 8.65 6.53 29.73
N ILE A 309 8.48 5.21 29.70
CA ILE A 309 8.83 4.40 30.86
C ILE A 309 10.31 4.65 31.02
N GLU A 310 10.70 5.41 32.05
CA GLU A 310 12.09 5.59 32.44
C GLU A 310 12.63 4.19 32.79
N ASN A 311 13.10 3.46 31.77
CA ASN A 311 14.09 2.40 31.89
C ASN A 311 14.57 1.96 30.50
N ASN A 312 15.82 2.32 30.26
CA ASN A 312 16.76 1.86 29.24
C ASN A 312 16.59 2.35 27.80
N GLU A 313 17.73 2.81 27.32
CA GLU A 313 18.01 3.37 26.00
C GLU A 313 17.61 2.40 24.87
N LEU A 314 17.10 2.99 23.78
CA LEU A 314 16.83 2.37 22.47
C LEU A 314 15.57 1.49 22.36
N GLU A 315 14.38 2.07 22.57
CA GLU A 315 13.16 1.57 21.90
C GLU A 315 12.48 2.69 21.11
N GLN A 316 12.08 2.36 19.88
CA GLN A 316 11.25 3.22 19.02
C GLN A 316 9.95 3.61 19.73
N GLU A 317 9.52 4.85 19.52
CA GLU A 317 8.26 5.39 20.02
C GLU A 317 7.08 4.51 19.56
N LYS A 318 6.62 3.61 20.43
CA LYS A 318 5.38 2.86 20.23
C LYS A 318 4.21 3.73 20.65
N TYR A 319 3.48 4.27 19.69
CA TYR A 319 2.22 4.96 19.95
C TYR A 319 1.16 3.94 20.38
N VAL A 320 0.69 4.04 21.62
CA VAL A 320 -0.48 3.29 22.11
C VAL A 320 -1.68 4.24 22.11
N PHE A 321 -2.68 3.96 21.28
CA PHE A 321 -3.89 4.78 21.20
C PHE A 321 -4.82 4.46 22.38
N THR A 322 -4.80 5.30 23.41
CA THR A 322 -5.72 5.19 24.55
C THR A 322 -6.98 6.03 24.35
N ALA A 323 -8.11 5.54 24.85
CA ALA A 323 -9.36 6.29 24.83
C ALA A 323 -9.31 7.45 25.83
N THR A 324 -9.15 8.69 25.35
CA THR A 324 -9.57 9.88 26.11
C THR A 324 -10.93 10.34 25.60
N GLU A 325 -11.86 10.53 26.53
CA GLU A 325 -13.15 11.20 26.28
C GLU A 325 -12.89 12.71 26.14
N ASP A 326 -13.43 13.33 25.09
CA ASP A 326 -13.46 14.78 24.94
C ASP A 326 -14.27 15.37 26.12
N ARG A 327 -13.58 15.91 27.12
CA ARG A 327 -14.18 16.72 28.19
C ARG A 327 -14.28 18.19 27.81
N SER A 328 -14.70 18.48 26.58
CA SER A 328 -14.96 19.84 26.15
C SER A 328 -16.28 19.93 25.40
N GLU A 329 -17.39 19.61 26.09
CA GLU A 329 -18.72 20.19 25.88
C GLU A 329 -19.73 19.62 26.89
N GLN A 330 -19.58 19.97 28.17
CA GLN A 330 -20.70 19.91 29.12
C GLN A 330 -20.68 21.18 29.98
N SER A 331 -21.20 22.27 29.41
CA SER A 331 -21.81 23.34 30.20
C SER A 331 -23.30 23.08 30.37
N SER A 332 -23.67 21.94 30.94
CA SER A 332 -25.03 21.68 31.39
C SER A 332 -25.05 21.59 32.91
N ARG A 333 -25.74 22.57 33.51
CA ARG A 333 -25.95 22.74 34.95
C ARG A 333 -26.29 21.40 35.62
N PRO A 334 -25.76 21.10 36.82
CA PRO A 334 -26.10 19.85 37.50
C PRO A 334 -27.59 19.83 37.86
N PHE A 335 -28.28 18.81 37.36
CA PHE A 335 -29.63 18.46 37.75
C PHE A 335 -29.60 18.05 39.23
N ARG A 336 -30.06 18.93 40.14
CA ARG A 336 -30.26 18.59 41.55
C ARG A 336 -31.38 17.56 41.66
N ALA A 337 -31.03 16.28 41.74
CA ALA A 337 -31.93 15.25 42.22
C ALA A 337 -32.17 15.49 43.72
N ARG A 338 -33.40 15.86 44.09
CA ARG A 338 -33.84 15.88 45.49
C ARG A 338 -33.90 14.42 45.98
N ALA A 339 -32.92 14.02 46.78
CA ALA A 339 -33.04 12.84 47.61
C ALA A 339 -34.18 13.08 48.62
N ARG A 340 -35.19 12.21 48.61
CA ARG A 340 -36.18 12.13 49.67
C ARG A 340 -35.50 11.44 50.86
N ASP A 341 -35.27 12.20 51.93
CA ASP A 341 -34.93 11.64 53.23
C ASP A 341 -36.12 10.80 53.72
N ARG A 342 -35.87 9.50 53.90
CA ARG A 342 -36.70 8.60 54.69
C ARG A 342 -35.95 8.34 56.00
N THR A 343 -36.37 9.03 57.06
CA THR A 343 -36.17 8.55 58.44
C THR A 343 -37.25 9.13 59.35
N ARG A 344 -38.15 8.22 59.77
CA ARG A 344 -38.88 8.09 61.07
C ARG A 344 -39.17 9.36 61.88
N VAL A 345 -40.47 9.62 62.12
CA VAL A 345 -41.23 9.20 63.33
C VAL A 345 -42.63 8.79 62.90
#